data_AF-A0A951GE11-F1
#
_entry.id   AF-A0A951GE11-F1
#
_cell.length_a   1.000
_cell.length_b   1.000
_cell.length_c   1.000
_cell.angle_alpha   90.00
_cell.angle_beta   90.00
_cell.angle_gamma   90.00
#
_symmetry.space_group_name_H-M   'P 1'
#
loop_
_entity.id
_entity.type
_entity.pdbx_description
1 polymer ?
#
loop_
_entity_poly.entity_id
_entity_poly.type
_entity_poly.pdbx_seq_one_letter_code
_entity_poly.pdbx_strand_id
1 'polypeptide(L)'
;MADARKITLFHSPNTRSSGVLTLLEEIGAPYELHVLNMKASEQRQPEYLAINPMGKVPALRHGEALVTEQVAIFLYLADLFPDARLAPPISDPLRGPYLRWTVFYAACFEPAVVDRATGRDPAPLPMSPYGVYDTMLKTLTDQLTKGSYLLGDRFTAADVLWGGALTWTTMFKMVPELPVITGYIGRFNARPAVARAKAKDAELAAAHEAAAPSVEKS
;
A
#
# COMPACT_ATOMS: atom_id res chain seq x y z
N MET A 1 24.12 -0.87 -19.17
CA MET A 1 23.56 -2.17 -18.73
C MET A 1 23.23 -2.22 -17.23
N ALA A 2 23.90 -1.47 -16.34
CA ALA A 2 23.53 -1.39 -14.92
C ALA A 2 22.16 -0.75 -14.64
N ASP A 3 21.66 0.08 -15.57
CA ASP A 3 20.39 0.83 -15.42
C ASP A 3 19.14 -0.04 -15.61
N ALA A 4 19.22 -1.11 -16.42
CA ALA A 4 18.05 -1.90 -16.82
C ALA A 4 17.38 -2.71 -15.69
N ARG A 5 17.99 -2.79 -14.51
CA ARG A 5 17.43 -3.46 -13.32
C ARG A 5 17.29 -2.54 -12.11
N LYS A 6 17.61 -1.26 -12.27
CA LYS A 6 17.56 -0.30 -11.16
C LYS A 6 16.10 -0.05 -10.77
N ILE A 7 15.82 -0.13 -9.47
CA ILE A 7 14.50 0.20 -8.90
C ILE A 7 14.59 1.56 -8.21
N THR A 8 13.71 2.47 -8.59
CA THR A 8 13.51 3.75 -7.90
C THR A 8 12.05 3.85 -7.47
N LEU A 9 11.83 3.99 -6.16
CA LEU A 9 10.52 4.26 -5.58
C LEU A 9 10.38 5.77 -5.35
N PHE A 10 9.38 6.37 -6.00
CA PHE A 10 8.94 7.73 -5.68
C PHE A 10 8.06 7.67 -4.43
N HIS A 11 8.55 8.25 -3.35
CA HIS A 11 8.08 8.00 -1.99
C HIS A 11 7.82 9.29 -1.25
N SER A 12 6.85 9.29 -0.35
CA SER A 12 6.77 10.29 0.72
C SER A 12 6.39 9.59 2.03
N PRO A 13 7.07 9.90 3.15
CA PRO A 13 6.77 9.28 4.43
C PRO A 13 5.34 9.61 4.87
N ASN A 14 4.74 8.71 5.65
CA ASN A 14 3.36 8.82 6.13
C ASN A 14 2.31 8.88 5.00
N THR A 15 2.56 8.17 3.89
CA THR A 15 1.60 8.03 2.80
C THR A 15 1.42 6.57 2.40
N ARG A 16 0.60 6.31 1.38
CA ARG A 16 0.42 4.96 0.80
C ARG A 16 1.72 4.38 0.23
N SER A 17 2.73 5.19 -0.09
CA SER A 17 4.01 4.68 -0.61
C SER A 17 4.81 3.89 0.43
N SER A 18 4.55 4.09 1.72
CA SER A 18 5.10 3.27 2.83
C SER A 18 4.78 1.78 2.69
N GLY A 19 3.64 1.43 2.08
CA GLY A 19 3.32 0.04 1.77
C GLY A 19 4.26 -0.57 0.72
N VAL A 20 4.61 0.19 -0.32
CA VAL A 20 5.57 -0.27 -1.36
C VAL A 20 6.98 -0.35 -0.77
N LEU A 21 7.36 0.61 0.06
CA LEU A 21 8.62 0.55 0.81
C LEU A 21 8.70 -0.74 1.64
N THR A 22 7.63 -1.07 2.37
CA THR A 22 7.54 -2.33 3.13
C THR A 22 7.65 -3.55 2.22
N LEU A 23 7.01 -3.55 1.04
CA LEU A 23 7.11 -4.65 0.10
C LEU A 23 8.54 -4.84 -0.42
N LEU A 24 9.25 -3.75 -0.76
CA LEU A 24 10.65 -3.82 -1.16
C LEU A 24 11.55 -4.36 -0.04
N GLU A 25 11.26 -4.00 1.21
CA GLU A 25 11.95 -4.56 2.39
C GLU A 25 11.66 -6.05 2.62
N GLU A 26 10.47 -6.55 2.27
CA GLU A 26 10.14 -7.98 2.30
C GLU A 26 10.85 -8.74 1.17
N ILE A 27 10.94 -8.14 -0.02
CA ILE A 27 11.64 -8.72 -1.17
C ILE A 27 13.15 -8.77 -0.93
N GLY A 28 13.71 -7.77 -0.25
CA GLY A 28 15.15 -7.66 -0.02
C GLY A 28 15.95 -7.24 -1.26
N ALA A 29 15.29 -6.69 -2.29
CA ALA A 29 15.95 -6.17 -3.47
C ALA A 29 16.60 -4.80 -3.18
N PRO A 30 17.73 -4.46 -3.85
CA PRO A 30 18.27 -3.11 -3.79
C PRO A 30 17.33 -2.13 -4.50
N TYR A 31 17.12 -0.96 -3.89
CA TYR A 31 16.31 0.11 -4.46
C TYR A 31 16.83 1.48 -4.02
N GLU A 32 16.44 2.51 -4.75
CA GLU A 32 16.63 3.90 -4.41
C GLU A 32 15.30 4.58 -4.07
N LEU A 33 15.33 5.54 -3.17
CA LEU A 33 14.18 6.39 -2.85
C LEU A 33 14.36 7.75 -3.51
N HIS A 34 13.39 8.12 -4.36
CA HIS A 34 13.19 9.50 -4.76
C HIS A 34 12.12 10.09 -3.82
N VAL A 35 12.57 10.80 -2.79
CA VAL A 35 11.71 11.27 -1.71
C VAL A 35 11.09 12.61 -2.07
N LEU A 36 9.78 12.73 -1.90
CA LEU A 36 9.00 13.93 -2.14
C LEU A 36 8.44 14.49 -0.84
N ASN A 37 8.55 15.79 -0.65
CA ASN A 37 7.93 16.53 0.44
C ASN A 37 6.52 17.01 0.03
N MET A 38 5.51 16.31 0.53
CA MET A 38 4.10 16.64 0.26
C MET A 38 3.69 18.01 0.82
N LYS A 39 4.33 18.48 1.91
CA LYS A 39 4.07 19.80 2.51
C LYS A 39 4.62 20.93 1.62
N ALA A 40 5.72 20.69 0.93
CA ALA A 40 6.30 21.59 -0.06
C ALA A 40 5.63 21.49 -1.44
N SER A 41 4.58 20.67 -1.58
CA SER A 41 3.89 20.43 -2.85
C SER A 41 4.78 19.95 -3.99
N GLU A 42 5.87 19.23 -3.69
CA GLU A 42 6.80 18.68 -4.70
C GLU A 42 6.10 17.71 -5.66
N GLN A 43 5.09 16.98 -5.18
CA GLN A 43 4.24 16.11 -5.99
C GLN A 43 3.36 16.85 -7.01
N ARG A 44 3.30 18.19 -6.93
CA ARG A 44 2.58 19.05 -7.87
C ARG A 44 3.51 19.76 -8.85
N GLN A 45 4.83 19.59 -8.72
CA GLN A 45 5.79 20.25 -9.60
C GLN A 45 5.87 19.56 -10.96
N PRO A 46 6.16 20.30 -12.05
CA PRO A 46 6.20 19.73 -13.41
C PRO A 46 7.09 18.50 -13.55
N GLU A 47 8.21 18.47 -12.85
CA GLU A 47 9.17 17.35 -12.86
C GLU A 47 8.53 16.05 -12.36
N TYR A 48 7.77 16.09 -11.26
CA TYR A 48 7.08 14.90 -10.76
C TYR A 48 5.79 14.60 -11.54
N LEU A 49 5.08 15.62 -12.01
CA LEU A 49 3.88 15.41 -12.83
C LEU A 49 4.20 14.72 -14.17
N ALA A 50 5.42 14.88 -14.69
CA ALA A 50 5.90 14.10 -15.84
C ALA A 50 6.08 12.60 -15.52
N ILE A 51 6.18 12.23 -14.24
CA ILE A 51 6.24 10.84 -13.76
C ILE A 51 4.83 10.33 -13.45
N ASN A 52 4.07 11.07 -12.63
CA ASN A 52 2.70 10.71 -12.30
C ASN A 52 1.80 11.94 -12.47
N PRO A 53 1.03 12.03 -13.57
CA PRO A 53 0.14 13.17 -13.84
C PRO A 53 -0.92 13.41 -12.76
N MET A 54 -1.25 12.39 -11.94
CA MET A 54 -2.18 12.56 -10.82
C MET A 54 -1.55 13.24 -9.60
N GLY A 55 -0.22 13.42 -9.58
CA GLY A 55 0.54 13.96 -8.45
C GLY A 55 0.45 13.08 -7.19
N LYS A 56 0.26 11.77 -7.37
CA LYS A 56 0.16 10.79 -6.27
C LYS A 56 1.48 10.03 -6.11
N VAL A 57 1.77 9.63 -4.88
CA VAL A 57 2.73 8.54 -4.57
C VAL A 57 1.94 7.31 -4.09
N PRO A 58 2.46 6.09 -4.27
CA PRO A 58 3.74 5.73 -4.89
C PRO A 58 3.73 5.81 -6.43
N ALA A 59 4.92 5.95 -7.00
CA ALA A 59 5.26 5.53 -8.36
C ALA A 59 6.55 4.71 -8.31
N LEU A 60 6.73 3.76 -9.24
CA LEU A 60 7.90 2.89 -9.30
C LEU A 60 8.51 2.96 -10.69
N ARG A 61 9.82 3.25 -10.76
CA ARG A 61 10.61 3.05 -11.97
C ARG A 61 11.45 1.78 -11.82
N HIS A 62 11.43 0.93 -12.84
CA HIS A 62 12.27 -0.26 -12.95
C HIS A 62 12.94 -0.26 -14.34
N GLY A 63 14.20 0.17 -14.40
CA GLY A 63 14.85 0.50 -15.66
C GLY A 63 14.02 1.53 -16.46
N GLU A 64 13.62 1.16 -17.67
CA GLU A 64 12.76 2.00 -18.52
C GLU A 64 11.26 1.89 -18.19
N ALA A 65 10.86 0.87 -17.42
CA ALA A 65 9.46 0.69 -17.05
C ALA A 65 9.04 1.67 -15.96
N LEU A 66 7.86 2.26 -16.12
CA LEU A 66 7.21 3.10 -15.13
C LEU A 66 5.87 2.49 -14.74
N VAL A 67 5.69 2.24 -13.45
CA VAL A 67 4.47 1.66 -12.89
C VAL A 67 3.89 2.64 -11.86
N THR A 68 2.67 3.07 -12.11
CA THR A 68 1.87 3.88 -11.18
C THR A 68 0.69 3.04 -10.67
N GLU A 69 0.02 3.53 -9.62
CA GLU A 69 -0.98 2.80 -8.82
C GLU A 69 -0.40 1.74 -7.88
N GLN A 70 -0.75 1.85 -6.60
CA GLN A 70 -0.20 1.01 -5.53
C GLN A 70 -0.43 -0.47 -5.78
N VAL A 71 -1.67 -0.87 -6.10
CA VAL A 71 -2.04 -2.28 -6.38
C VAL A 71 -1.24 -2.84 -7.55
N ALA A 72 -1.03 -2.07 -8.61
CA ALA A 72 -0.26 -2.50 -9.78
C ALA A 72 1.22 -2.67 -9.43
N ILE A 73 1.81 -1.74 -8.67
CA ILE A 73 3.19 -1.83 -8.18
C ILE A 73 3.39 -3.09 -7.32
N PHE A 74 2.43 -3.42 -6.46
CA PHE A 74 2.50 -4.62 -5.62
C PHE A 74 2.52 -5.91 -6.42
N LEU A 75 1.62 -6.03 -7.42
CA LEU A 75 1.59 -7.18 -8.32
C LEU A 75 2.88 -7.27 -9.13
N TYR A 76 3.31 -6.14 -9.71
CA TYR A 76 4.51 -6.04 -10.52
C TYR A 76 5.77 -6.49 -9.75
N LEU A 77 5.99 -5.96 -8.55
CA LEU A 77 7.15 -6.32 -7.74
C LEU A 77 7.12 -7.77 -7.26
N ALA A 78 5.95 -8.29 -6.87
CA ALA A 78 5.84 -9.67 -6.43
C ALA A 78 6.14 -10.68 -7.56
N ASP A 79 5.74 -10.35 -8.80
CA ASP A 79 6.03 -11.18 -9.98
C ASP A 79 7.47 -10.99 -10.50
N LEU A 80 8.03 -9.78 -10.37
CA LEU A 80 9.41 -9.48 -10.76
C LEU A 80 10.42 -10.25 -9.90
N PHE A 81 10.08 -10.55 -8.64
CA PHE A 81 10.93 -11.25 -7.68
C PHE A 81 10.29 -12.57 -7.20
N PRO A 82 10.20 -13.60 -8.08
CA PRO A 82 9.53 -14.85 -7.74
C PRO A 82 10.22 -15.60 -6.57
N ASP A 83 11.53 -15.42 -6.40
CA ASP A 83 12.32 -16.03 -5.32
C ASP A 83 11.92 -15.53 -3.93
N ALA A 84 11.34 -14.33 -3.84
CA ALA A 84 10.75 -13.81 -2.59
C ALA A 84 9.47 -14.57 -2.21
N ARG A 85 8.86 -15.31 -3.14
CA ARG A 85 7.65 -16.13 -2.96
C ARG A 85 6.43 -15.36 -2.43
N LEU A 86 6.37 -14.05 -2.70
CA LEU A 86 5.30 -13.15 -2.28
C LEU A 86 4.08 -13.16 -3.20
N ALA A 87 4.10 -13.94 -4.29
CA ALA A 87 2.93 -14.24 -5.09
C ALA A 87 2.88 -15.75 -5.41
N PRO A 88 1.69 -16.35 -5.47
CA PRO A 88 1.50 -17.63 -6.12
C PRO A 88 1.92 -17.53 -7.60
N PRO A 89 2.67 -18.52 -8.15
CA PRO A 89 2.94 -18.61 -9.58
C PRO A 89 1.65 -18.59 -10.40
N ILE A 90 1.71 -18.21 -11.68
CA ILE A 90 0.52 -18.16 -12.55
C ILE A 90 -0.20 -19.52 -12.64
N SER A 91 0.55 -20.63 -12.61
CA SER A 91 0.01 -21.99 -12.63
C SER A 91 -0.57 -22.47 -11.30
N ASP A 92 -0.40 -21.72 -10.21
CA ASP A 92 -0.88 -22.08 -8.88
C ASP A 92 -2.38 -21.74 -8.76
N PRO A 93 -3.25 -22.66 -8.28
CA PRO A 93 -4.68 -22.37 -8.10
C PRO A 93 -4.95 -21.20 -7.13
N LEU A 94 -4.01 -20.85 -6.26
CA LEU A 94 -4.12 -19.69 -5.37
C LEU A 94 -3.86 -18.35 -6.10
N ARG A 95 -3.42 -18.35 -7.36
CA ARG A 95 -3.22 -17.11 -8.14
C ARG A 95 -4.51 -16.30 -8.27
N GLY A 96 -5.63 -16.96 -8.58
CA GLY A 96 -6.94 -16.31 -8.71
C GLY A 96 -7.36 -15.60 -7.41
N PRO A 97 -7.41 -16.30 -6.26
CA PRO A 97 -7.65 -15.70 -4.95
C PRO A 97 -6.66 -14.57 -4.60
N TYR A 98 -5.37 -14.73 -4.87
CA TYR A 98 -4.36 -13.68 -4.67
C TYR A 98 -4.70 -12.41 -5.45
N LEU A 99 -4.93 -12.52 -6.76
CA LEU A 99 -5.29 -11.38 -7.61
C LEU A 99 -6.59 -10.73 -7.15
N ARG A 100 -7.61 -11.53 -6.83
CA ARG A 100 -8.89 -11.04 -6.32
C ARG A 100 -8.68 -10.16 -5.09
N TRP A 101 -7.99 -10.66 -4.07
CA TRP A 101 -7.82 -9.91 -2.82
C TRP A 101 -6.94 -8.67 -2.98
N THR A 102 -5.91 -8.73 -3.83
CA THR A 102 -5.07 -7.56 -4.13
C THR A 102 -5.87 -6.48 -4.87
N VAL A 103 -6.70 -6.84 -5.85
CA VAL A 103 -7.53 -5.87 -6.60
C VAL A 103 -8.74 -5.38 -5.79
N PHE A 104 -9.33 -6.24 -4.96
CA PHE A 104 -10.48 -5.88 -4.10
C PHE A 104 -10.17 -4.70 -3.19
N TYR A 105 -8.91 -4.52 -2.79
CA TYR A 105 -8.46 -3.35 -2.04
C TYR A 105 -8.86 -2.03 -2.72
N ALA A 106 -8.42 -1.82 -3.97
CA ALA A 106 -8.67 -0.57 -4.69
C ALA A 106 -10.08 -0.53 -5.31
N ALA A 107 -10.60 -1.66 -5.75
CA ALA A 107 -11.90 -1.71 -6.43
C ALA A 107 -13.08 -1.57 -5.46
N CYS A 108 -12.95 -2.10 -4.24
CA CYS A 108 -14.07 -2.19 -3.31
C CYS A 108 -13.78 -1.53 -1.96
N PHE A 109 -12.69 -1.91 -1.29
CA PHE A 109 -12.45 -1.51 0.09
C PHE A 109 -12.14 -0.02 0.22
N GLU A 110 -11.18 0.48 -0.55
CA GLU A 110 -10.76 1.88 -0.48
C GLU A 110 -11.91 2.87 -0.76
N PRO A 111 -12.69 2.75 -1.86
CA PRO A 111 -13.81 3.65 -2.08
C PRO A 111 -14.88 3.54 -0.98
N ALA A 112 -15.21 2.33 -0.52
CA ALA A 112 -16.20 2.14 0.55
C ALA A 112 -15.77 2.80 1.87
N VAL A 113 -14.51 2.65 2.24
CA VAL A 113 -13.94 3.22 3.47
C VAL A 113 -13.86 4.73 3.37
N VAL A 114 -13.47 5.28 2.22
CA VAL A 114 -13.43 6.74 2.00
C VAL A 114 -14.82 7.34 2.03
N ASP A 115 -15.79 6.75 1.33
CA ASP A 115 -17.16 7.25 1.29
C ASP A 115 -17.78 7.26 2.70
N ARG A 116 -17.64 6.16 3.46
CA ARG A 116 -18.11 6.10 4.84
C ARG A 116 -17.41 7.11 5.76
N ALA A 117 -16.08 7.22 5.67
CA ALA A 117 -15.31 8.11 6.54
C ALA A 117 -15.56 9.60 6.24
N THR A 118 -15.96 9.93 5.00
CA THR A 118 -16.27 11.30 4.58
C THR A 118 -17.76 11.63 4.60
N GLY A 119 -18.62 10.69 5.00
CA GLY A 119 -20.07 10.85 4.98
C GLY A 119 -20.65 11.00 3.57
N ARG A 120 -19.95 10.50 2.55
CA ARG A 120 -20.46 10.47 1.18
C ARG A 120 -21.39 9.27 1.03
N ASP A 121 -22.58 9.51 0.49
CA ASP A 121 -23.48 8.43 0.15
C ASP A 121 -22.90 7.58 -1.00
N PRO A 122 -23.00 6.23 -0.91
CA PRO A 122 -22.65 5.37 -2.03
C PRO A 122 -23.50 5.71 -3.25
N ALA A 123 -22.96 5.44 -4.44
CA ALA A 123 -23.81 5.34 -5.63
C ALA A 123 -24.93 4.30 -5.40
N PRO A 124 -26.09 4.43 -6.08
CA PRO A 124 -27.12 3.39 -6.07
C PRO A 124 -26.54 2.01 -6.31
N LEU A 125 -27.07 0.97 -5.63
CA LEU A 125 -26.48 -0.37 -5.61
C LEU A 125 -26.05 -0.93 -6.98
N PRO A 126 -26.82 -0.79 -8.08
CA PRO A 126 -26.41 -1.27 -9.40
C PRO A 126 -25.17 -0.58 -9.99
N MET A 127 -24.79 0.58 -9.47
CA MET A 127 -23.66 1.41 -9.90
C MET A 127 -22.54 1.47 -8.85
N SER A 128 -22.75 0.94 -7.65
CA SER A 128 -21.75 0.99 -6.59
C SER A 128 -20.61 0.01 -6.87
N PRO A 129 -19.34 0.47 -6.92
CA PRO A 129 -18.20 -0.41 -7.19
C PRO A 129 -17.89 -1.37 -6.03
N TYR A 130 -18.44 -1.08 -4.84
CA TYR A 130 -18.25 -1.87 -3.63
C TYR A 130 -19.54 -2.45 -3.04
N GLY A 131 -20.69 -2.19 -3.67
CA GLY A 131 -22.00 -2.54 -3.14
C GLY A 131 -22.29 -1.82 -1.81
N VAL A 132 -22.51 -2.58 -0.75
CA VAL A 132 -22.80 -2.08 0.61
C VAL A 132 -21.55 -2.21 1.48
N TYR A 133 -21.19 -1.14 2.19
CA TYR A 133 -20.02 -1.12 3.09
C TYR A 133 -20.01 -2.30 4.07
N ASP A 134 -21.11 -2.58 4.77
CA ASP A 134 -21.14 -3.62 5.80
C ASP A 134 -20.94 -5.02 5.19
N THR A 135 -21.51 -5.29 4.01
CA THR A 135 -21.29 -6.54 3.27
C THR A 135 -19.85 -6.65 2.77
N MET A 136 -19.27 -5.56 2.28
CA MET A 136 -17.86 -5.49 1.84
C MET A 136 -16.94 -5.81 3.03
N LEU A 137 -17.13 -5.13 4.16
CA LEU A 137 -16.31 -5.32 5.36
C LEU A 137 -16.47 -6.75 5.90
N LYS A 138 -17.71 -7.27 5.96
CA LYS A 138 -17.97 -8.65 6.37
C LYS A 138 -17.26 -9.65 5.47
N THR A 139 -17.27 -9.42 4.15
CA THR A 139 -16.58 -10.27 3.16
C THR A 139 -15.08 -10.35 3.45
N LEU A 140 -14.45 -9.22 3.76
CA LEU A 140 -13.05 -9.18 4.17
C LEU A 140 -12.83 -9.93 5.50
N THR A 141 -13.62 -9.62 6.53
CA THR A 141 -13.43 -10.23 7.85
C THR A 141 -13.65 -11.74 7.83
N ASP A 142 -14.64 -12.23 7.08
CA ASP A 142 -14.90 -13.66 6.88
C ASP A 142 -13.75 -14.36 6.15
N GLN A 143 -12.96 -13.63 5.36
CA GLN A 143 -11.74 -14.19 4.77
C GLN A 143 -10.61 -14.27 5.80
N LEU A 144 -10.43 -13.22 6.60
CA LEU A 144 -9.38 -13.15 7.61
C LEU A 144 -9.55 -14.18 8.74
N THR A 145 -10.76 -14.76 8.92
CA THR A 145 -10.98 -15.87 9.85
C THR A 145 -10.52 -17.23 9.32
N LYS A 146 -10.23 -17.36 8.02
CA LYS A 146 -9.86 -18.65 7.40
C LYS A 146 -8.41 -19.05 7.63
N GLY A 147 -7.57 -18.17 8.18
CA GLY A 147 -6.19 -18.48 8.48
C GLY A 147 -5.40 -17.28 8.97
N SER A 148 -4.08 -17.45 9.05
CA SER A 148 -3.16 -16.43 9.56
C SER A 148 -3.10 -15.18 8.65
N TYR A 149 -3.25 -15.40 7.35
CA TYR A 149 -3.11 -14.46 6.24
C TYR A 149 -4.28 -14.60 5.25
N LEU A 150 -4.36 -13.72 4.25
CA LEU A 150 -5.46 -13.73 3.28
C LEU A 150 -5.61 -15.04 2.52
N LEU A 151 -4.51 -15.76 2.31
CA LEU A 151 -4.49 -17.05 1.62
C LEU A 151 -4.18 -18.22 2.57
N GLY A 152 -4.71 -18.18 3.79
CA GLY A 152 -4.45 -19.21 4.80
C GLY A 152 -3.14 -18.91 5.54
N ASP A 153 -2.18 -19.84 5.53
CA ASP A 153 -0.90 -19.64 6.21
C ASP A 153 0.21 -19.05 5.32
N ARG A 154 -0.09 -18.83 4.03
CA ARG A 154 0.85 -18.26 3.07
C ARG A 154 0.81 -16.73 3.12
N PHE A 155 1.89 -16.12 3.61
CA PHE A 155 2.11 -14.68 3.50
C PHE A 155 2.46 -14.30 2.06
N THR A 156 1.85 -13.22 1.57
CA THR A 156 2.02 -12.71 0.21
C THR A 156 2.12 -11.18 0.19
N ALA A 157 2.39 -10.60 -0.97
CA ALA A 157 2.32 -9.15 -1.17
C ALA A 157 0.91 -8.59 -0.91
N ALA A 158 -0.15 -9.41 -1.07
CA ALA A 158 -1.51 -9.01 -0.68
C ALA A 158 -1.54 -8.71 0.83
N ASP A 159 -0.84 -9.49 1.63
CA ASP A 159 -0.81 -9.29 3.07
C ASP A 159 -0.02 -8.04 3.48
N VAL A 160 1.01 -7.67 2.71
CA VAL A 160 1.70 -6.38 2.87
C VAL A 160 0.75 -5.22 2.61
N LEU A 161 -0.04 -5.31 1.53
CA LEU A 161 -1.01 -4.28 1.14
C LEU A 161 -2.07 -4.10 2.21
N TRP A 162 -2.73 -5.20 2.56
CA TRP A 162 -3.84 -5.21 3.52
C TRP A 162 -3.39 -4.95 4.95
N GLY A 163 -2.21 -5.44 5.35
CA GLY A 163 -1.64 -5.17 6.67
C GLY A 163 -1.38 -3.69 6.89
N GLY A 164 -0.78 -3.03 5.89
CA GLY A 164 -0.57 -1.59 5.91
C GLY A 164 -1.89 -0.81 5.90
N ALA A 165 -2.80 -1.17 4.99
CA ALA A 165 -4.11 -0.53 4.88
C ALA A 165 -4.96 -0.63 6.15
N LEU A 166 -5.06 -1.81 6.75
CA LEU A 166 -5.82 -2.03 7.98
C LEU A 166 -5.16 -1.31 9.15
N THR A 167 -3.82 -1.32 9.26
CA THR A 167 -3.10 -0.56 10.29
C THR A 167 -3.46 0.93 10.24
N TRP A 168 -3.42 1.54 9.05
CA TRP A 168 -3.76 2.94 8.86
C TRP A 168 -5.24 3.21 9.12
N THR A 169 -6.13 2.48 8.44
CA THR A 169 -7.57 2.73 8.54
C THR A 169 -8.13 2.53 9.95
N THR A 170 -7.57 1.63 10.76
CA THR A 170 -7.95 1.52 12.18
C THR A 170 -7.36 2.65 13.01
N MET A 171 -6.11 3.06 12.77
CA MET A 171 -5.46 4.18 13.46
C MET A 171 -6.26 5.48 13.28
N PHE A 172 -6.77 5.73 12.07
CA PHE A 172 -7.61 6.89 11.75
C PHE A 172 -9.10 6.67 12.07
N LYS A 173 -9.46 5.57 12.74
CA LYS A 173 -10.84 5.22 13.13
C LYS A 173 -11.83 5.16 11.96
N MET A 174 -11.33 4.89 10.76
CA MET A 174 -12.15 4.70 9.54
C MET A 174 -12.72 3.28 9.46
N VAL A 175 -12.00 2.30 10.02
CA VAL A 175 -12.38 0.88 10.08
C VAL A 175 -12.43 0.45 11.55
N PRO A 176 -13.44 -0.33 11.98
CA PRO A 176 -13.56 -0.78 13.37
C PRO A 176 -12.44 -1.74 13.76
N GLU A 177 -12.02 -1.67 15.03
CA GLU A 177 -10.98 -2.52 15.63
C GLU A 177 -11.53 -3.89 16.06
N LEU A 178 -12.02 -4.68 15.09
CA LEU A 178 -12.51 -6.02 15.36
C LEU A 178 -11.36 -6.98 15.73
N PRO A 179 -11.56 -7.97 16.62
CA PRO A 179 -10.49 -8.90 17.02
C PRO A 179 -9.77 -9.60 15.86
N VAL A 180 -10.50 -9.96 14.79
CA VAL A 180 -9.93 -10.57 13.59
C VAL A 180 -9.00 -9.60 12.83
N ILE A 181 -9.35 -8.30 12.81
CA ILE A 181 -8.58 -7.24 12.16
C ILE A 181 -7.34 -6.93 13.00
N THR A 182 -7.49 -6.73 14.31
CA THR A 182 -6.36 -6.39 15.19
C THR A 182 -5.36 -7.56 15.29
N GLY A 183 -5.85 -8.80 15.32
CA GLY A 183 -4.99 -9.99 15.26
C GLY A 183 -4.20 -10.07 13.94
N TYR A 184 -4.83 -9.78 12.81
CA TYR A 184 -4.17 -9.73 11.50
C TYR A 184 -3.12 -8.61 11.42
N ILE A 185 -3.46 -7.40 11.89
CA ILE A 185 -2.54 -6.25 12.02
C ILE A 185 -1.34 -6.61 12.89
N GLY A 186 -1.55 -7.29 14.02
CA GLY A 186 -0.49 -7.72 14.92
C GLY A 186 0.53 -8.63 14.23
N ARG A 187 0.06 -9.64 13.49
CA ARG A 187 0.92 -10.55 12.72
C ARG A 187 1.71 -9.83 11.62
N PHE A 188 1.07 -8.89 10.93
CA PHE A 188 1.75 -8.06 9.93
C PHE A 188 2.82 -7.17 10.57
N ASN A 189 2.49 -6.44 11.63
CA ASN A 189 3.41 -5.51 12.29
C ASN A 189 4.58 -6.20 13.00
N ALA A 190 4.46 -7.48 13.36
CA ALA A 190 5.55 -8.27 13.92
C ALA A 190 6.65 -8.60 12.90
N ARG A 191 6.44 -8.34 11.61
CA ARG A 191 7.42 -8.70 10.56
C ARG A 191 8.62 -7.75 10.57
N PRO A 192 9.87 -8.27 10.46
CA PRO A 192 11.07 -7.42 10.47
C PRO A 192 11.11 -6.35 9.36
N ALA A 193 10.58 -6.64 8.17
CA ALA A 193 10.53 -5.67 7.07
C ALA A 193 9.66 -4.45 7.40
N VAL A 194 8.56 -4.66 8.15
CA VAL A 194 7.69 -3.57 8.61
C VAL A 194 8.44 -2.66 9.56
N ALA A 195 9.26 -3.22 10.47
CA ALA A 195 10.09 -2.41 11.36
C ALA A 195 11.15 -1.60 10.60
N ARG A 196 11.83 -2.21 9.61
CA ARG A 196 12.80 -1.50 8.76
C ARG A 196 12.16 -0.37 7.95
N ALA A 197 11.01 -0.63 7.32
CA ALA A 197 10.28 0.37 6.56
C ALA A 197 9.80 1.53 7.44
N LYS A 198 9.26 1.25 8.63
CA LYS A 198 8.85 2.28 9.60
C LYS A 198 10.02 3.14 10.07
N ALA A 199 11.19 2.55 10.31
CA ALA A 199 12.38 3.30 10.70
C ALA A 199 12.81 4.27 9.59
N LYS A 200 12.87 3.81 8.33
CA LYS A 200 13.16 4.65 7.17
C LYS A 200 12.13 5.77 7.00
N ASP A 201 10.85 5.46 7.14
CA ASP A 201 9.79 6.46 7.08
C ASP A 201 9.91 7.53 8.16
N ALA A 202 10.21 7.13 9.40
CA ALA A 202 10.36 8.05 10.51
C ALA A 202 11.55 8.99 10.31
N GLU A 203 12.68 8.48 9.80
CA GLU A 203 13.85 9.28 9.47
C GLU A 203 13.53 10.33 8.39
N LEU A 204 12.87 9.92 7.31
CA LEU A 204 12.46 10.83 6.23
C LEU A 204 11.44 11.87 6.71
N ALA A 205 10.49 11.48 7.57
CA ALA A 205 9.53 12.40 8.15
C ALA A 205 10.21 13.46 9.02
N ALA A 206 11.15 13.06 9.87
CA ALA A 206 11.92 13.96 10.71
C ALA A 206 12.78 14.92 9.87
N ALA A 207 13.39 14.43 8.79
CA ALA A 207 14.15 15.27 7.85
C ALA A 207 13.26 16.34 7.19
N HIS A 208 12.05 15.99 6.75
CA HIS A 208 11.09 16.96 6.21
C HIS A 208 10.64 18.00 7.24
N GLU A 209 10.51 17.62 8.51
CA GLU A 209 10.15 18.55 9.59
C GLU A 209 11.30 19.51 9.91
N ALA A 210 12.54 19.02 9.96
CA ALA A 210 13.72 19.85 10.19
C ALA A 210 13.98 20.85 9.05
N ALA A 211 13.60 20.50 7.81
CA ALA A 211 13.73 21.36 6.65
C ALA A 211 12.59 22.38 6.48
N ALA A 212 11.52 22.29 7.29
CA ALA A 212 10.44 23.26 7.23
C ALA A 212 10.89 24.59 7.85
N PRO A 213 10.68 25.75 7.19
CA PRO A 213 11.04 27.04 7.77
C PRO A 213 10.28 27.24 9.08
N SER A 214 10.99 27.64 10.13
CA SER A 214 10.41 28.00 11.42
C SER A 214 9.32 29.04 11.18
N VAL A 215 8.06 28.69 11.44
CA VAL A 215 7.00 29.70 11.47
C VAL A 215 7.27 30.57 12.69
N GLU A 216 7.89 31.74 12.48
CA GLU A 216 7.90 32.81 13.47
C GLU A 216 6.44 33.13 13.77
N LYS A 217 5.99 32.72 14.97
CA LYS A 217 4.69 33.11 15.50
C LYS A 217 4.71 34.62 15.66
N SER A 218 4.02 35.31 14.75
CA SER A 218 3.64 36.72 14.89
C SER A 218 2.45 36.83 15.84
#